data_AF-A0A3D6BLQ6-F1
#
_entry.id   AF-A0A3D6BLQ6-F1
#
_cell.length_a   1.000
_cell.length_b   1.000
_cell.length_c   1.000
_cell.angle_alpha   90.00
_cell.angle_beta   90.00
_cell.angle_gamma   90.00
#
_symmetry.space_group_name_H-M   'P 1'
#
loop_
_entity.id
_entity.type
_entity.pdbx_description
1 polymer ?
#
loop_
_entity_poly.entity_id
_entity_poly.type
_entity_poly.pdbx_seq_one_letter_code
_entity_poly.pdbx_strand_id
1 'polypeptide(L)'
;MDKLNISTATGCVEKTLEYIKTALKALHVSAADSEALLGSAGEIISAICAADANGSVIVSAEKSAKGCCVQFMHLGALFNPCSKAPGSITQKCMDEISFEFKYGRNVLTVFRRANSDKNIQEVKEMKEIQIRNHSIKPGDKIAVINEHSKADILARAEALANDDSFAAVEWRIDNYEDVFEIRFVIMPETIAKVRKALGDKVLMYTFRDKRIGGAHPTTCMYHSRLNNLAIDSGAGDIITVEWYDELDAAISNVENAHKGGKIVAASWCTDGKLCAECVQHKLEEMLESKADMLEFGAVCADEETKASLDAGIAAFKAKYADVLVIRSVITADGSEEKTVF
;
A
#
# COMPACT_ATOMS: atom_id res chain seq x y z
N MET A 1 14.20 17.78 -31.56
CA MET A 1 14.22 16.32 -31.38
C MET A 1 14.78 16.08 -30.00
N ASP A 2 13.90 15.84 -29.04
CA ASP A 2 14.24 15.08 -27.85
C ASP A 2 13.00 14.22 -27.58
N LYS A 3 13.20 12.91 -27.74
CA LYS A 3 12.19 11.88 -27.54
C LYS A 3 11.90 11.84 -26.05
N LEU A 4 10.76 12.39 -25.64
CA LEU A 4 10.18 12.09 -24.34
C LEU A 4 9.87 10.60 -24.32
N ASN A 5 10.68 9.87 -23.55
CA ASN A 5 10.51 8.47 -23.26
C ASN A 5 9.08 8.22 -22.78
N ILE A 6 8.38 7.41 -23.56
CA ILE A 6 7.08 6.84 -23.25
C ILE A 6 7.25 6.01 -21.97
N SER A 7 6.86 6.56 -20.83
CA SER A 7 6.53 5.77 -19.65
C SER A 7 5.13 5.17 -19.90
N THR A 8 5.05 4.16 -20.77
CA THR A 8 3.96 3.19 -20.70
C THR A 8 4.16 2.47 -19.38
N ALA A 9 3.31 2.74 -18.39
CA ALA A 9 3.23 1.88 -17.22
C ALA A 9 3.04 0.43 -17.72
N THR A 10 4.09 -0.38 -17.59
CA THR A 10 4.11 -1.79 -18.03
C THR A 10 2.95 -2.52 -17.36
N GLY A 11 2.07 -3.16 -18.14
CA GLY A 11 0.94 -3.95 -17.64
C GLY A 11 -0.45 -3.33 -17.82
N CYS A 12 -0.54 -2.08 -18.29
CA CYS A 12 -1.81 -1.37 -18.44
C CYS A 12 -2.75 -2.05 -19.46
N VAL A 13 -2.22 -2.39 -20.63
CA VAL A 13 -2.98 -3.06 -21.71
C VAL A 13 -3.39 -4.46 -21.25
N GLU A 14 -2.45 -5.20 -20.66
CA GLU A 14 -2.65 -6.57 -20.17
C GLU A 14 -3.76 -6.64 -19.11
N LYS A 15 -3.75 -5.73 -18.12
CA LYS A 15 -4.80 -5.65 -17.10
C LYS A 15 -6.17 -5.33 -17.71
N THR A 16 -6.26 -4.35 -18.60
CA THR A 16 -7.54 -4.01 -19.25
C THR A 16 -8.08 -5.20 -20.06
N LEU A 17 -7.22 -5.95 -20.75
CA LEU A 17 -7.62 -7.16 -21.48
C LEU A 17 -8.12 -8.28 -20.54
N GLU A 18 -7.53 -8.45 -19.36
CA GLU A 18 -7.99 -9.43 -18.37
C GLU A 18 -9.40 -9.12 -17.83
N TYR A 19 -9.72 -7.84 -17.62
CA TYR A 19 -11.08 -7.42 -17.24
C TYR A 19 -12.08 -7.65 -18.36
N ILE A 20 -11.74 -7.31 -19.60
CA ILE A 20 -12.59 -7.59 -20.76
C ILE A 20 -12.86 -9.09 -20.85
N LYS A 21 -11.83 -9.93 -20.66
CA LYS A 21 -11.96 -11.39 -20.64
C LYS A 21 -12.94 -11.86 -19.55
N THR A 22 -12.89 -11.26 -18.36
CA THR A 22 -13.80 -11.57 -17.26
C THR A 22 -15.24 -11.16 -17.57
N ALA A 23 -15.44 -9.97 -18.17
CA ALA A 23 -16.76 -9.49 -18.58
C ALA A 23 -17.38 -10.37 -19.69
N LEU A 24 -16.58 -10.76 -20.70
CA LEU A 24 -17.01 -11.67 -21.76
C LEU A 24 -17.40 -13.05 -21.23
N LYS A 25 -16.67 -13.55 -20.23
CA LYS A 25 -17.02 -14.78 -19.51
C LYS A 25 -18.36 -14.65 -18.78
N ALA A 26 -18.61 -13.52 -18.11
CA ALA A 26 -19.88 -13.25 -17.43
C ALA A 26 -21.06 -13.12 -18.41
N LEU A 27 -20.80 -12.67 -19.63
CA LEU A 27 -21.80 -12.63 -20.72
C LEU A 27 -21.99 -13.99 -21.41
N HIS A 28 -21.30 -15.05 -20.99
CA HIS A 28 -21.31 -16.36 -21.65
C HIS A 28 -20.93 -16.26 -23.15
N VAL A 29 -19.92 -15.46 -23.47
CA VAL A 29 -19.36 -15.38 -24.83
C VAL A 29 -18.49 -16.61 -25.08
N SER A 30 -18.48 -17.13 -26.31
CA SER A 30 -17.67 -18.30 -26.65
C SER A 30 -16.18 -17.99 -26.52
N ALA A 31 -15.33 -19.01 -26.31
CA ALA A 31 -13.89 -18.82 -26.20
C ALA A 31 -13.30 -18.22 -27.50
N ALA A 32 -13.75 -18.70 -28.66
CA ALA A 32 -13.30 -18.22 -29.97
C ALA A 32 -13.72 -16.75 -30.22
N ASP A 33 -14.97 -16.38 -29.89
CA ASP A 33 -15.43 -15.00 -30.01
C ASP A 33 -14.72 -14.09 -29.00
N SER A 34 -14.41 -14.60 -27.81
CA SER A 34 -13.69 -13.85 -26.79
C SER A 34 -12.27 -13.53 -27.24
N GLU A 35 -11.57 -14.49 -27.83
CA GLU A 35 -10.20 -14.30 -28.34
C GLU A 35 -10.15 -13.25 -29.47
N ALA A 36 -11.10 -13.30 -30.40
CA ALA A 36 -11.21 -12.31 -31.47
C ALA A 36 -11.52 -10.89 -30.96
N LEU A 37 -12.40 -10.77 -29.96
CA LEU A 37 -12.74 -9.49 -29.33
C LEU A 37 -11.56 -8.94 -28.51
N LEU A 38 -10.82 -9.80 -27.82
CA LEU A 38 -9.63 -9.41 -27.05
C LEU A 38 -8.48 -8.94 -27.96
N GLY A 39 -8.27 -9.61 -29.11
CA GLY A 39 -7.27 -9.17 -30.10
C GLY A 39 -7.58 -7.76 -30.62
N SER A 40 -8.83 -7.52 -31.02
CA SER A 40 -9.27 -6.19 -31.49
C SER A 40 -9.20 -5.13 -30.39
N ALA A 41 -9.59 -5.49 -29.16
CA ALA A 41 -9.51 -4.60 -28.00
C ALA A 41 -8.06 -4.17 -27.70
N GLY A 42 -7.10 -5.10 -27.81
CA GLY A 42 -5.69 -4.84 -27.51
C GLY A 42 -5.10 -3.77 -28.42
N GLU A 43 -5.43 -3.80 -29.71
CA GLU A 43 -4.98 -2.80 -30.68
C GLU A 43 -5.51 -1.40 -30.35
N ILE A 44 -6.80 -1.29 -30.01
CA ILE A 44 -7.46 -0.02 -29.70
C ILE A 44 -6.93 0.58 -28.40
N ILE A 45 -6.81 -0.23 -27.34
CA ILE A 45 -6.29 0.24 -26.04
C ILE A 45 -4.85 0.68 -26.21
N SER A 46 -4.03 -0.08 -26.94
CA SER A 46 -2.64 0.29 -27.22
C SER A 46 -2.55 1.63 -27.95
N ALA A 47 -3.43 1.88 -28.93
CA ALA A 47 -3.48 3.14 -29.66
C ALA A 47 -3.92 4.31 -28.76
N ILE A 48 -4.91 4.12 -27.89
CA ILE A 48 -5.37 5.14 -26.93
C ILE A 48 -4.26 5.45 -25.91
N CYS A 49 -3.62 4.44 -25.33
CA CYS A 49 -2.52 4.62 -24.38
C CYS A 49 -1.31 5.32 -25.01
N ALA A 50 -1.05 5.09 -26.30
CA ALA A 50 0.02 5.80 -27.03
C ALA A 50 -0.33 7.27 -27.31
N ALA A 51 -1.61 7.59 -27.48
CA ALA A 51 -2.09 8.94 -27.78
C ALA A 51 -2.31 9.81 -26.52
N ASP A 52 -2.74 9.22 -25.42
CA ASP A 52 -2.98 9.89 -24.14
C ASP A 52 -2.50 9.02 -22.97
N ALA A 53 -1.24 9.24 -22.56
CA ALA A 53 -0.60 8.48 -21.51
C ALA A 53 -1.21 8.67 -20.11
N ASN A 54 -2.02 9.72 -19.90
CA ASN A 54 -2.65 10.05 -18.61
C ASN A 54 -4.19 10.07 -18.69
N GLY A 55 -4.75 9.60 -19.81
CA GLY A 55 -6.17 9.66 -20.10
C GLY A 55 -6.99 8.61 -19.38
N SER A 56 -8.31 8.64 -19.63
CA SER A 56 -9.20 7.54 -19.29
C SER A 56 -9.91 6.95 -20.50
N VAL A 57 -10.19 5.65 -20.46
CA VAL A 57 -11.08 5.00 -21.42
C VAL A 57 -12.23 4.32 -20.68
N ILE A 58 -13.43 4.44 -21.22
CA ILE A 58 -14.58 3.67 -20.79
C ILE A 58 -14.72 2.46 -21.70
N VAL A 59 -14.76 1.26 -21.14
CA VAL A 59 -14.97 0.02 -21.88
C VAL A 59 -16.34 -0.54 -21.57
N SER A 60 -17.11 -0.89 -22.60
CA SER A 60 -18.40 -1.57 -22.46
C SER A 60 -18.41 -2.85 -23.27
N ALA A 61 -18.97 -3.92 -22.71
CA ALA A 61 -19.17 -5.19 -23.39
C ALA A 61 -20.67 -5.53 -23.39
N GLU A 62 -21.22 -5.82 -24.57
CA GLU A 62 -22.63 -6.13 -24.75
C GLU A 62 -22.80 -7.47 -25.48
N LYS A 63 -23.76 -8.29 -25.05
CA LYS A 63 -24.20 -9.48 -25.79
C LYS A 63 -25.65 -9.29 -26.23
N SER A 64 -25.87 -9.37 -27.54
CA SER A 64 -27.19 -9.30 -28.17
C SER A 64 -27.51 -10.60 -28.91
N ALA A 65 -28.75 -10.73 -29.38
CA ALA A 65 -29.16 -11.83 -30.27
C ALA A 65 -28.36 -11.89 -31.60
N LYS A 66 -27.66 -10.80 -31.95
CA LYS A 66 -26.84 -10.69 -33.17
C LYS A 66 -25.34 -10.89 -32.94
N GLY A 67 -24.92 -11.10 -31.68
CA GLY A 67 -23.52 -11.32 -31.30
C GLY A 67 -23.07 -10.48 -30.11
N CYS A 68 -21.78 -10.57 -29.78
CA CYS A 68 -21.14 -9.80 -28.72
C CYS A 68 -20.22 -8.71 -29.30
N CYS A 69 -20.15 -7.55 -28.65
CA CYS A 69 -19.24 -6.47 -29.02
C CYS A 69 -18.56 -5.86 -27.79
N VAL A 70 -17.39 -5.27 -28.02
CA VAL A 70 -16.65 -4.48 -27.03
C VAL A 70 -16.41 -3.09 -27.62
N GLN A 71 -16.77 -2.07 -26.86
CA GLN A 71 -16.71 -0.66 -27.26
C GLN A 71 -15.82 0.12 -26.30
N PHE A 72 -15.21 1.18 -26.83
CA PHE A 72 -14.29 2.03 -26.09
C PHE A 72 -14.71 3.49 -26.27
N MET A 73 -14.76 4.25 -25.19
CA MET A 73 -14.95 5.70 -25.25
C MET A 73 -13.77 6.41 -24.60
N HIS A 74 -13.16 7.34 -25.31
CA HIS A 74 -12.05 8.16 -24.81
C HIS A 74 -12.29 9.61 -25.21
N LEU A 75 -12.23 10.53 -24.24
CA LEU A 75 -12.50 11.96 -24.44
C LEU A 75 -13.82 12.25 -25.16
N GLY A 76 -14.86 11.44 -24.90
CA GLY A 76 -16.18 11.56 -25.53
C GLY A 76 -16.28 11.00 -26.96
N ALA A 77 -15.20 10.47 -27.53
CA ALA A 77 -15.21 9.79 -28.83
C ALA A 77 -15.39 8.28 -28.65
N LEU A 78 -16.30 7.68 -29.45
CA LEU A 78 -16.56 6.24 -29.46
C LEU A 78 -15.66 5.54 -30.50
N PHE A 79 -15.05 4.43 -30.10
CA PHE A 79 -14.18 3.59 -30.91
C PHE A 79 -14.75 2.16 -30.98
N ASN A 80 -14.54 1.52 -32.15
CA ASN A 80 -14.96 0.16 -32.48
C ASN A 80 -16.49 -0.09 -32.52
N PRO A 81 -17.22 0.57 -33.43
CA PRO A 81 -18.63 0.25 -33.66
C PRO A 81 -18.78 -1.15 -34.28
N CYS A 82 -19.64 -1.99 -33.70
CA CYS A 82 -19.86 -3.36 -34.16
C CYS A 82 -20.46 -3.41 -35.58
N SER A 83 -19.72 -3.97 -36.54
CA SER A 83 -20.19 -4.15 -37.93
C SER A 83 -21.35 -5.15 -38.07
N LYS A 84 -21.55 -6.04 -37.09
CA LYS A 84 -22.61 -7.07 -37.07
C LYS A 84 -23.92 -6.60 -36.43
N ALA A 85 -23.91 -5.48 -35.71
CA ALA A 85 -25.09 -4.91 -35.04
C ALA A 85 -25.03 -3.37 -34.99
N PRO A 86 -25.17 -2.68 -36.14
CA PRO A 86 -24.96 -1.23 -36.25
C PRO A 86 -26.03 -0.35 -35.56
N GLY A 87 -27.02 -0.96 -34.86
CA GLY A 87 -28.13 -0.26 -34.22
C GLY A 87 -28.58 -0.83 -32.87
N SER A 88 -27.83 -1.74 -32.24
CA SER A 88 -28.16 -2.23 -30.88
C SER A 88 -27.60 -1.35 -29.76
N ILE A 89 -26.72 -0.41 -30.11
CA ILE A 89 -25.97 0.39 -29.15
C ILE A 89 -26.88 1.51 -28.66
N THR A 90 -27.56 1.26 -27.56
CA THR A 90 -28.37 2.27 -26.88
C THR A 90 -27.54 2.87 -25.74
N GLN A 91 -27.77 4.14 -25.37
CA GLN A 91 -27.24 4.77 -24.16
C GLN A 91 -27.38 3.83 -22.93
N LYS A 92 -28.48 3.07 -22.91
CA LYS A 92 -28.79 2.02 -21.94
C LYS A 92 -27.67 0.98 -21.75
N CYS A 93 -26.93 0.59 -22.80
CA CYS A 93 -25.83 -0.36 -22.68
C CYS A 93 -24.59 0.26 -22.02
N MET A 94 -24.32 1.54 -22.31
CA MET A 94 -23.32 2.30 -21.56
C MET A 94 -23.73 2.49 -20.09
N ASP A 95 -25.02 2.56 -19.82
CA ASP A 95 -25.54 2.70 -18.46
C ASP A 95 -25.55 1.37 -17.66
N GLU A 96 -25.57 0.22 -18.35
CA GLU A 96 -25.70 -1.13 -17.72
C GLU A 96 -24.37 -1.86 -17.47
N ILE A 97 -23.38 -1.75 -18.38
CA ILE A 97 -22.08 -2.44 -18.27
C ILE A 97 -20.96 -1.54 -18.84
N SER A 98 -20.38 -0.67 -17.99
CA SER A 98 -19.27 0.21 -18.39
C SER A 98 -18.19 0.30 -17.31
N PHE A 99 -16.93 0.26 -17.72
CA PHE A 99 -15.78 0.35 -16.81
C PHE A 99 -14.94 1.55 -17.19
N GLU A 100 -14.63 2.46 -16.27
CA GLU A 100 -13.70 3.57 -16.54
C GLU A 100 -12.31 3.20 -16.05
N PHE A 101 -11.33 3.26 -16.95
CA PHE A 101 -9.93 3.00 -16.66
C PHE A 101 -9.17 4.32 -16.72
N LYS A 102 -8.49 4.71 -15.65
CA LYS A 102 -7.52 5.83 -15.66
C LYS A 102 -6.12 5.26 -15.80
N TYR A 103 -5.42 5.63 -16.85
CA TYR A 103 -4.08 5.13 -17.12
C TYR A 103 -3.04 6.05 -16.43
N GLY A 104 -2.07 5.46 -15.72
CA GLY A 104 -1.02 6.20 -14.98
C GLY A 104 -1.23 6.34 -13.46
N ARG A 105 -2.36 5.87 -12.92
CA ARG A 105 -2.56 5.65 -11.47
C ARG A 105 -3.20 4.29 -11.32
N ASN A 106 -2.83 3.52 -10.29
CA ASN A 106 -3.43 2.22 -9.96
C ASN A 106 -4.90 2.35 -9.49
N VAL A 107 -5.75 3.04 -10.25
CA VAL A 107 -7.15 3.30 -9.92
C VAL A 107 -8.02 2.76 -11.06
N LEU A 108 -8.59 1.59 -10.83
CA LEU A 108 -9.68 1.04 -11.62
C LEU A 108 -11.00 1.50 -10.99
N THR A 109 -11.80 2.31 -11.70
CA THR A 109 -13.15 2.66 -11.23
C THR A 109 -14.17 1.82 -12.00
N VAL A 110 -14.66 0.75 -11.37
CA VAL A 110 -15.69 -0.13 -11.92
C VAL A 110 -17.07 0.45 -11.62
N PHE A 111 -17.77 0.95 -12.64
CA PHE A 111 -19.19 1.28 -12.50
C PHE A 111 -20.04 0.07 -12.89
N ARG A 112 -20.80 -0.50 -11.94
CA ARG A 112 -21.91 -1.38 -12.30
C ARG A 112 -23.20 -0.75 -11.80
N ARG A 113 -24.16 -0.51 -12.70
CA ARG A 113 -25.53 -0.24 -12.29
C ARG A 113 -26.47 -1.18 -13.02
N ALA A 114 -26.98 -2.18 -12.31
CA ALA A 114 -28.18 -2.89 -12.70
C ALA A 114 -29.22 -2.66 -11.59
N ASN A 115 -30.44 -2.37 -12.02
CA ASN A 115 -31.56 -1.85 -11.25
C ASN A 115 -31.84 -2.49 -9.87
N SER A 116 -32.39 -1.65 -8.99
CA SER A 116 -33.01 -1.89 -7.67
C SER A 116 -32.07 -1.99 -6.45
N ASP A 117 -32.12 -0.93 -5.65
CA ASP A 117 -31.99 -0.89 -4.19
C ASP A 117 -31.15 -1.99 -3.52
N LYS A 118 -29.83 -1.78 -3.50
CA LYS A 118 -28.93 -2.03 -2.37
C LYS A 118 -27.52 -1.55 -2.72
N ASN A 119 -27.03 -0.61 -1.92
CA ASN A 119 -25.66 -0.09 -1.78
C ASN A 119 -24.61 -0.63 -2.76
N ILE A 120 -24.16 0.24 -3.66
CA ILE A 120 -22.92 0.08 -4.42
C ILE A 120 -21.77 0.33 -3.43
N GLN A 121 -21.02 -0.72 -3.08
CA GLN A 121 -19.66 -0.55 -2.58
C GLN A 121 -18.74 -0.46 -3.80
N GLU A 122 -18.05 0.67 -3.94
CA GLU A 122 -16.82 0.75 -4.76
C GLU A 122 -15.94 -0.44 -4.39
N VAL A 123 -15.63 -1.32 -5.35
CA VAL A 123 -14.52 -2.26 -5.18
C VAL A 123 -13.26 -1.46 -5.40
N LYS A 124 -12.88 -0.69 -4.37
CA LYS A 124 -11.64 0.06 -4.34
C LYS A 124 -10.52 -0.96 -4.20
N GLU A 125 -9.68 -1.08 -5.23
CA GLU A 125 -8.48 -1.91 -5.17
C GLU A 125 -7.67 -1.45 -3.96
N MET A 126 -7.47 -2.34 -2.99
CA MET A 126 -6.74 -2.00 -1.77
C MET A 126 -5.29 -1.74 -2.14
N LYS A 127 -4.75 -0.56 -1.79
CA LYS A 127 -3.34 -0.24 -1.98
C LYS A 127 -2.50 -1.33 -1.32
N GLU A 128 -1.59 -1.92 -2.09
CA GLU A 128 -0.55 -2.80 -1.58
C GLU A 128 0.82 -2.24 -1.95
N ILE A 129 1.84 -2.56 -1.17
CA ILE A 129 3.23 -2.14 -1.40
C ILE A 129 4.07 -3.39 -1.62
N GLN A 130 4.71 -3.46 -2.79
CA GLN A 130 5.62 -4.55 -3.15
C GLN A 130 7.01 -4.26 -2.58
N ILE A 131 7.52 -5.20 -1.78
CA ILE A 131 8.82 -5.10 -1.13
C ILE A 131 9.53 -6.45 -1.30
N ARG A 132 10.66 -6.45 -2.02
CA ARG A 132 11.37 -7.69 -2.38
C ARG A 132 10.41 -8.64 -3.12
N ASN A 133 10.21 -9.84 -2.58
CA ASN A 133 9.29 -10.86 -3.11
C ASN A 133 7.97 -10.94 -2.32
N HIS A 134 7.67 -9.94 -1.48
CA HIS A 134 6.48 -9.90 -0.62
C HIS A 134 5.62 -8.68 -0.95
N SER A 135 4.31 -8.83 -0.74
CA SER A 135 3.35 -7.72 -0.78
C SER A 135 2.92 -7.40 0.65
N ILE A 136 2.92 -6.12 1.01
CA ILE A 136 2.31 -5.59 2.23
C ILE A 136 0.95 -5.02 1.87
N LYS A 137 -0.12 -5.59 2.42
CA LYS A 137 -1.52 -5.25 2.10
C LYS A 137 -2.42 -5.31 3.34
N PRO A 138 -3.65 -4.77 3.28
CA PRO A 138 -4.57 -4.83 4.40
C PRO A 138 -4.85 -6.27 4.87
N GLY A 139 -4.87 -6.47 6.19
CA GLY A 139 -4.99 -7.77 6.85
C GLY A 139 -3.65 -8.43 7.19
N ASP A 140 -2.53 -7.97 6.60
CA ASP A 140 -1.21 -8.49 6.93
C ASP A 140 -0.81 -8.15 8.37
N LYS A 141 -0.07 -9.07 8.98
CA LYS A 141 0.50 -8.92 10.32
C LYS A 141 2.00 -8.66 10.24
N ILE A 142 2.50 -7.89 11.20
CA ILE A 142 3.93 -7.61 11.38
C ILE A 142 4.34 -8.15 12.75
N ALA A 143 5.31 -9.06 12.77
CA ALA A 143 5.87 -9.57 14.03
C ALA A 143 6.87 -8.56 14.59
N VAL A 144 6.93 -8.41 15.91
CA VAL A 144 7.87 -7.49 16.57
C VAL A 144 8.97 -8.27 17.29
N ILE A 145 10.21 -7.83 17.11
CA ILE A 145 11.40 -8.23 17.87
C ILE A 145 11.65 -7.14 18.92
N ASN A 146 11.45 -7.47 20.19
CA ASN A 146 11.60 -6.59 21.35
C ASN A 146 12.75 -7.02 22.28
N GLU A 147 13.45 -8.09 21.91
CA GLU A 147 14.55 -8.66 22.66
C GLU A 147 15.71 -7.65 22.85
N HIS A 148 16.34 -7.68 24.03
CA HIS A 148 17.35 -6.71 24.41
C HIS A 148 18.77 -7.12 24.02
N SER A 149 19.09 -8.42 24.04
CA SER A 149 20.42 -8.93 23.76
C SER A 149 20.58 -9.30 22.29
N LYS A 150 21.80 -9.16 21.76
CA LYS A 150 22.09 -9.55 20.38
C LYS A 150 21.78 -11.03 20.10
N ALA A 151 22.01 -11.91 21.08
CA ALA A 151 21.77 -13.34 20.91
C ALA A 151 20.27 -13.64 20.75
N ASP A 152 19.44 -13.02 21.60
CA ASP A 152 18.00 -13.24 21.61
C ASP A 152 17.32 -12.61 20.38
N ILE A 153 17.78 -11.41 19.97
CA ILE A 153 17.35 -10.75 18.73
C ILE A 153 17.58 -11.68 17.52
N LEU A 154 18.77 -12.30 17.43
CA LEU A 154 19.10 -13.20 16.32
C LEU A 154 18.28 -14.49 16.37
N ALA A 155 18.12 -15.08 17.55
CA ALA A 155 17.27 -16.27 17.71
C ALA A 155 15.82 -15.98 17.31
N ARG A 156 15.28 -14.82 17.67
CA ARG A 156 13.94 -14.37 17.28
C ARG A 156 13.84 -14.12 15.78
N ALA A 157 14.83 -13.47 15.18
CA ALA A 157 14.90 -13.24 13.75
C ALA A 157 14.91 -14.56 12.96
N GLU A 158 15.72 -15.53 13.37
CA GLU A 158 15.77 -16.87 12.76
C GLU A 158 14.42 -17.60 12.87
N ALA A 159 13.75 -17.51 14.02
CA ALA A 159 12.43 -18.11 14.23
C ALA A 159 11.35 -17.50 13.32
N LEU A 160 11.44 -16.20 13.01
CA LEU A 160 10.47 -15.47 12.20
C LEU A 160 10.78 -15.48 10.69
N ALA A 161 11.99 -15.86 10.29
CA ALA A 161 12.47 -15.76 8.90
C ALA A 161 11.54 -16.44 7.88
N ASN A 162 10.99 -17.60 8.26
CA ASN A 162 10.10 -18.40 7.41
C ASN A 162 8.69 -18.55 8.00
N ASP A 163 8.29 -17.71 8.96
CA ASP A 163 6.93 -17.71 9.48
C ASP A 163 6.02 -16.93 8.51
N ASP A 164 5.20 -17.65 7.75
CA ASP A 164 4.28 -17.09 6.77
C ASP A 164 3.04 -16.41 7.41
N SER A 165 2.89 -16.51 8.74
CA SER A 165 1.84 -15.79 9.48
C SER A 165 2.09 -14.28 9.51
N PHE A 166 3.33 -13.84 9.22
CA PHE A 166 3.75 -12.45 9.23
C PHE A 166 4.35 -12.06 7.89
N ALA A 167 3.84 -10.97 7.32
CA ALA A 167 4.32 -10.42 6.05
C ALA A 167 5.65 -9.67 6.22
N ALA A 168 5.86 -9.09 7.40
CA ALA A 168 7.09 -8.41 7.76
C ALA A 168 7.45 -8.67 9.23
N VAL A 169 8.70 -8.37 9.56
CA VAL A 169 9.23 -8.37 10.92
C VAL A 169 9.73 -6.97 11.22
N GLU A 170 9.25 -6.39 12.31
CA GLU A 170 9.78 -5.18 12.89
C GLU A 170 10.88 -5.53 13.90
N TRP A 171 12.02 -4.86 13.78
CA TRP A 171 13.01 -4.81 14.86
C TRP A 171 12.96 -3.45 15.56
N ARG A 172 12.52 -3.47 16.82
CA ARG A 172 12.50 -2.32 17.74
C ARG A 172 13.89 -2.11 18.31
N ILE A 173 14.74 -1.43 17.55
CA ILE A 173 16.15 -1.26 17.90
C ILE A 173 16.34 -0.44 19.17
N ASP A 174 15.35 0.37 19.57
CA ASP A 174 15.40 1.12 20.82
C ASP A 174 15.45 0.21 22.06
N ASN A 175 15.01 -1.05 21.96
CA ASN A 175 15.17 -2.03 23.04
C ASN A 175 16.56 -2.69 23.08
N TYR A 176 17.36 -2.57 22.02
CA TYR A 176 18.66 -3.24 21.94
C TYR A 176 19.67 -2.57 22.87
N GLU A 177 20.31 -3.36 23.74
CA GLU A 177 21.18 -2.86 24.82
C GLU A 177 22.38 -2.02 24.33
N ASP A 178 22.89 -2.30 23.12
CA ASP A 178 24.02 -1.57 22.53
C ASP A 178 23.62 -0.51 21.49
N VAL A 179 22.34 -0.11 21.43
CA VAL A 179 21.86 0.86 20.40
C VAL A 179 22.57 2.21 20.46
N PHE A 180 23.05 2.61 21.64
CA PHE A 180 23.80 3.86 21.86
C PHE A 180 25.32 3.70 21.82
N GLU A 181 25.85 2.63 21.21
CA GLU A 181 27.31 2.50 21.08
C GLU A 181 27.89 3.64 20.24
N ILE A 182 28.70 4.48 20.89
CA ILE A 182 29.12 5.80 20.41
C ILE A 182 29.87 5.73 19.07
N ARG A 183 30.59 4.64 18.79
CA ARG A 183 31.39 4.51 17.56
C ARG A 183 30.60 3.91 16.39
N PHE A 184 29.34 3.54 16.58
CA PHE A 184 28.50 2.88 15.58
C PHE A 184 29.22 1.69 14.91
N VAL A 185 30.00 0.93 15.69
CA VAL A 185 30.67 -0.28 15.18
C VAL A 185 29.76 -1.49 15.37
N ILE A 186 29.06 -1.53 16.51
CA ILE A 186 28.19 -2.65 16.86
C ILE A 186 26.94 -2.68 15.99
N MET A 187 26.28 -1.54 15.80
CA MET A 187 25.02 -1.47 15.07
C MET A 187 25.11 -1.99 13.62
N PRO A 188 26.07 -1.56 12.76
CA PRO A 188 26.19 -2.11 11.41
C PRO A 188 26.41 -3.62 11.37
N GLU A 189 27.23 -4.16 12.28
CA GLU A 189 27.47 -5.60 12.37
C GLU A 189 26.20 -6.35 12.80
N THR A 190 25.47 -5.83 13.79
CA THR A 190 24.23 -6.43 14.27
C THR A 190 23.13 -6.34 13.22
N ILE A 191 22.96 -5.20 12.53
CA ILE A 191 22.03 -5.04 11.40
C ILE A 191 22.31 -6.10 10.31
N ALA A 192 23.58 -6.28 9.93
CA ALA A 192 23.96 -7.27 8.92
C ALA A 192 23.63 -8.71 9.36
N LYS A 193 23.82 -9.03 10.65
CA LYS A 193 23.46 -10.34 11.21
C LYS A 193 21.95 -10.56 11.26
N VAL A 194 21.17 -9.57 11.68
CA VAL A 194 19.69 -9.63 11.69
C VAL A 194 19.16 -9.80 10.27
N ARG A 195 19.68 -9.03 9.31
CA ARG A 195 19.33 -9.18 7.90
C ARG A 195 19.63 -10.59 7.39
N LYS A 196 20.81 -11.14 7.72
CA LYS A 196 21.17 -12.51 7.34
C LYS A 196 20.21 -13.54 7.96
N ALA A 197 19.85 -13.38 9.23
CA ALA A 197 18.93 -14.27 9.94
C ALA A 197 17.52 -14.26 9.32
N LEU A 198 17.01 -13.07 8.96
CA LEU A 198 15.68 -12.90 8.33
C LEU A 198 15.63 -13.33 6.85
N GLY A 199 16.77 -13.44 6.19
CA GLY A 199 16.85 -13.77 4.76
C GLY A 199 16.04 -12.80 3.90
N ASP A 200 15.02 -13.33 3.21
CA ASP A 200 14.15 -12.59 2.29
C ASP A 200 12.95 -11.90 2.97
N LYS A 201 12.68 -12.18 4.25
CA LYS A 201 11.59 -11.55 5.00
C LYS A 201 11.78 -10.03 5.06
N VAL A 202 10.68 -9.29 4.92
CA VAL A 202 10.68 -7.81 4.98
C VAL A 202 11.07 -7.36 6.39
N LEU A 203 12.08 -6.49 6.50
CA LEU A 203 12.49 -5.88 7.76
C LEU A 203 11.99 -4.44 7.85
N MET A 204 11.14 -4.20 8.84
CA MET A 204 10.80 -2.88 9.34
C MET A 204 11.79 -2.50 10.45
N TYR A 205 12.53 -1.42 10.25
CA TYR A 205 13.58 -0.98 11.15
C TYR A 205 13.11 0.24 11.93
N THR A 206 12.96 0.06 13.25
CA THR A 206 12.26 1.02 14.10
C THR A 206 13.09 1.41 15.30
N PHE A 207 13.53 2.68 15.36
CA PHE A 207 13.88 3.29 16.63
C PHE A 207 12.66 4.06 17.14
N ARG A 208 12.11 3.66 18.28
CA ARG A 208 11.09 4.45 18.96
C ARG A 208 11.69 5.27 20.09
N ASP A 209 11.49 6.58 20.07
CA ASP A 209 11.88 7.55 21.07
C ASP A 209 10.93 7.49 22.25
N LYS A 210 11.51 7.69 23.43
CA LYS A 210 10.79 7.71 24.71
C LYS A 210 9.62 8.69 24.77
N ARG A 211 9.66 9.80 24.02
CA ARG A 211 8.56 10.77 23.93
C ARG A 211 7.28 10.18 23.35
N ILE A 212 7.38 9.14 22.53
CA ILE A 212 6.24 8.44 21.92
C ILE A 212 6.17 6.96 22.34
N GLY A 213 6.65 6.63 23.55
CA GLY A 213 6.52 5.28 24.13
C GLY A 213 7.68 4.32 23.82
N GLY A 214 8.83 4.83 23.39
CA GLY A 214 10.06 4.06 23.20
C GLY A 214 10.85 3.82 24.49
N ALA A 215 11.87 2.97 24.42
CA ALA A 215 12.71 2.64 25.58
C ALA A 215 13.63 3.80 26.00
N HIS A 216 14.11 4.58 25.02
CA HIS A 216 15.17 5.57 25.24
C HIS A 216 14.92 6.90 24.52
N PRO A 217 15.29 8.04 25.13
CA PRO A 217 15.25 9.32 24.44
C PRO A 217 16.40 9.40 23.43
N THR A 218 16.19 10.09 22.31
CA THR A 218 17.25 10.38 21.33
C THR A 218 17.18 11.83 20.86
N THR A 219 18.23 12.28 20.20
CA THR A 219 18.24 13.58 19.50
C THR A 219 17.89 13.35 18.03
N CYS A 220 17.36 14.36 17.31
CA CYS A 220 17.09 14.23 15.87
C CYS A 220 18.31 13.70 15.11
N MET A 221 19.49 14.26 15.42
CA MET A 221 20.74 13.94 14.74
C MET A 221 21.13 12.47 14.96
N TYR A 222 20.98 11.96 16.18
CA TYR A 222 21.31 10.57 16.48
C TYR A 222 20.26 9.61 15.91
N HIS A 223 18.97 9.98 15.96
CA HIS A 223 17.89 9.24 15.32
C HIS A 223 18.12 9.10 13.80
N SER A 224 18.38 10.22 13.10
CA SER A 224 18.74 10.22 11.68
C SER A 224 19.96 9.35 11.41
N ARG A 225 20.96 9.38 12.29
CA ARG A 225 22.16 8.56 12.12
C ARG A 225 21.85 7.06 12.23
N LEU A 226 21.00 6.65 13.17
CA LEU A 226 20.56 5.26 13.31
C LEU A 226 19.78 4.79 12.07
N ASN A 227 18.82 5.58 11.58
CA ASN A 227 18.09 5.26 10.36
C ASN A 227 19.03 5.12 9.15
N ASN A 228 20.04 5.99 9.04
CA ASN A 228 21.04 5.91 7.97
C ASN A 228 21.81 4.59 7.96
N LEU A 229 22.07 3.97 9.12
CA LEU A 229 22.75 2.67 9.16
C LEU A 229 21.94 1.58 8.44
N ALA A 230 20.62 1.57 8.63
CA ALA A 230 19.73 0.62 7.97
C ALA A 230 19.49 0.96 6.49
N ILE A 231 19.46 2.25 6.15
CA ILE A 231 19.33 2.75 4.77
C ILE A 231 20.58 2.41 3.95
N ASP A 232 21.75 2.87 4.40
CA ASP A 232 23.02 2.79 3.67
C ASP A 232 23.51 1.35 3.50
N SER A 233 23.27 0.49 4.49
CA SER A 233 23.59 -0.94 4.40
C SER A 233 22.65 -1.70 3.45
N GLY A 234 21.54 -1.08 3.05
CA GLY A 234 20.48 -1.72 2.30
C GLY A 234 19.65 -2.72 3.12
N ALA A 235 19.94 -2.89 4.41
CA ALA A 235 19.37 -3.93 5.25
C ALA A 235 17.93 -3.63 5.68
N GLY A 236 17.56 -2.37 5.92
CA GLY A 236 16.17 -1.99 6.20
C GLY A 236 15.36 -1.97 4.91
N ASP A 237 14.15 -2.53 4.93
CA ASP A 237 13.22 -2.43 3.80
C ASP A 237 12.18 -1.32 4.04
N ILE A 238 11.60 -1.31 5.24
CA ILE A 238 10.74 -0.24 5.75
C ILE A 238 11.52 0.50 6.84
N ILE A 239 11.65 1.81 6.73
CA ILE A 239 12.26 2.67 7.75
C ILE A 239 11.13 3.43 8.45
N THR A 240 11.08 3.36 9.77
CA THR A 240 10.14 4.20 10.51
C THR A 240 10.68 5.60 10.69
N VAL A 241 9.82 6.58 10.51
CA VAL A 241 10.11 7.97 10.84
C VAL A 241 9.07 8.43 11.84
N GLU A 242 9.51 8.84 13.01
CA GLU A 242 8.59 9.29 14.04
C GLU A 242 8.02 10.67 13.70
N TRP A 243 6.71 10.83 13.85
CA TRP A 243 5.97 12.04 13.47
C TRP A 243 5.60 12.89 14.69
N TYR A 244 6.61 13.33 15.42
CA TYR A 244 6.48 14.22 16.59
C TYR A 244 6.90 15.67 16.26
N ASP A 245 6.81 16.58 17.25
CA ASP A 245 6.89 18.04 17.11
C ASP A 245 8.12 18.63 16.38
N GLU A 246 9.14 17.83 16.04
CA GLU A 246 10.30 18.25 15.24
C GLU A 246 10.09 17.94 13.73
N LEU A 247 9.06 18.55 13.13
CA LEU A 247 8.59 18.25 11.77
C LEU A 247 9.69 18.35 10.69
N ASP A 248 10.56 19.36 10.75
CA ASP A 248 11.64 19.52 9.76
C ASP A 248 12.60 18.32 9.75
N ALA A 249 12.90 17.76 10.93
CA ALA A 249 13.73 16.58 11.06
C ALA A 249 13.00 15.33 10.55
N ALA A 250 11.71 15.19 10.85
CA ALA A 250 10.89 14.09 10.36
C ALA A 250 10.82 14.10 8.82
N ILE A 251 10.47 15.23 8.20
CA ILE A 251 10.43 15.40 6.74
C ILE A 251 11.79 15.07 6.11
N SER A 252 12.88 15.60 6.68
CA SER A 252 14.22 15.29 6.19
C SER A 252 14.57 13.80 6.26
N ASN A 253 14.10 13.08 7.30
CA ASN A 253 14.31 11.64 7.42
C ASN A 253 13.50 10.84 6.38
N VAL A 254 12.25 11.25 6.10
CA VAL A 254 11.44 10.65 5.03
C VAL A 254 12.15 10.79 3.69
N GLU A 255 12.56 12.01 3.32
CA GLU A 255 13.25 12.27 2.05
C GLU A 255 14.54 11.49 1.92
N ASN A 256 15.29 11.35 3.03
CA ASN A 256 16.55 10.62 3.03
C ASN A 256 16.35 9.11 2.86
N ALA A 257 15.36 8.52 3.52
CA ALA A 257 14.99 7.12 3.33
C ALA A 257 14.51 6.86 1.88
N HIS A 258 13.70 7.75 1.31
CA HIS A 258 13.29 7.67 -0.10
C HIS A 258 14.47 7.78 -1.07
N LYS A 259 15.44 8.66 -0.82
CA LYS A 259 16.69 8.75 -1.61
C LYS A 259 17.51 7.45 -1.56
N GLY A 260 17.45 6.74 -0.43
CA GLY A 260 18.01 5.39 -0.26
C GLY A 260 17.15 4.25 -0.85
N GLY A 261 16.04 4.57 -1.53
CA GLY A 261 15.13 3.61 -2.13
C GLY A 261 14.34 2.78 -1.13
N LYS A 262 14.10 3.30 0.08
CA LYS A 262 13.39 2.61 1.16
C LYS A 262 11.92 3.02 1.21
N ILE A 263 11.08 2.09 1.68
CA ILE A 263 9.70 2.40 2.04
C ILE A 263 9.71 3.09 3.41
N VAL A 264 8.86 4.09 3.60
CA VAL A 264 8.79 4.85 4.84
C VAL A 264 7.43 4.65 5.51
N ALA A 265 7.49 4.35 6.81
CA ALA A 265 6.33 4.38 7.71
C ALA A 265 6.44 5.59 8.63
N ALA A 266 5.58 6.59 8.45
CA ALA A 266 5.48 7.68 9.43
C ALA A 266 4.75 7.13 10.67
N SER A 267 5.36 7.22 11.85
CA SER A 267 4.89 6.52 13.05
C SER A 267 4.59 7.48 14.20
N TRP A 268 3.48 7.24 14.88
CA TRP A 268 3.14 7.89 16.14
C TRP A 268 2.63 6.85 17.13
N CYS A 269 3.05 6.95 18.40
CA CYS A 269 2.59 6.06 19.45
C CYS A 269 2.32 6.84 20.74
N THR A 270 1.31 6.42 21.50
CA THR A 270 0.89 7.09 22.75
C THR A 270 0.55 6.09 23.84
N ASP A 271 0.88 6.41 25.08
CA ASP A 271 0.40 5.73 26.29
C ASP A 271 -0.71 6.52 27.01
N GLY A 272 -1.09 7.67 26.45
CA GLY A 272 -2.12 8.54 26.99
C GLY A 272 -3.54 8.14 26.60
N LYS A 273 -4.52 8.81 27.23
CA LYS A 273 -5.93 8.63 26.91
C LYS A 273 -6.20 8.94 25.43
N LEU A 274 -6.93 8.03 24.78
CA LEU A 274 -7.21 8.09 23.35
C LEU A 274 -8.69 8.36 23.09
N CYS A 275 -8.98 9.13 22.05
CA CYS A 275 -10.31 9.28 21.48
C CYS A 275 -10.26 9.01 19.97
N ALA A 276 -11.36 8.54 19.38
CA ALA A 276 -11.40 8.18 17.95
C ALA A 276 -11.09 9.39 17.06
N GLU A 277 -11.61 10.57 17.40
CA GLU A 277 -11.35 11.82 16.69
C GLU A 277 -9.87 12.23 16.78
N CYS A 278 -9.23 11.98 17.92
CA CYS A 278 -7.83 12.27 18.18
C CYS A 278 -6.92 11.45 17.25
N VAL A 279 -7.20 10.15 17.13
CA VAL A 279 -6.49 9.22 16.23
C VAL A 279 -6.65 9.65 14.79
N GLN A 280 -7.89 9.92 14.36
CA GLN A 280 -8.17 10.36 13.00
C GLN A 280 -7.40 11.66 12.68
N HIS A 281 -7.46 12.65 13.57
CA HIS A 281 -6.82 13.94 13.34
C HIS A 281 -5.30 13.81 13.23
N LYS A 282 -4.69 12.99 14.09
CA LYS A 282 -3.24 12.76 14.03
C LYS A 282 -2.83 12.01 12.76
N LEU A 283 -3.60 11.02 12.31
CA LEU A 283 -3.36 10.36 11.02
C LEU A 283 -3.50 11.33 9.83
N GLU A 284 -4.47 12.25 9.89
CA GLU A 284 -4.63 13.32 8.88
C GLU A 284 -3.42 14.26 8.86
N GLU A 285 -2.91 14.65 10.03
CA GLU A 285 -1.67 15.44 10.16
C GLU A 285 -0.46 14.70 9.58
N MET A 286 -0.34 13.39 9.85
CA MET A 286 0.77 12.56 9.36
C MET A 286 0.80 12.40 7.84
N LEU A 287 -0.28 12.74 7.11
CA LEU A 287 -0.25 12.77 5.64
C LEU A 287 0.76 13.78 5.08
N GLU A 288 1.08 14.83 5.83
CA GLU A 288 2.08 15.83 5.46
C GLU A 288 3.49 15.23 5.32
N SER A 289 3.74 14.10 5.98
CA SER A 289 5.00 13.36 5.88
C SER A 289 5.32 12.88 4.47
N LYS A 290 4.30 12.66 3.63
CA LYS A 290 4.42 11.98 2.33
C LYS A 290 5.05 10.59 2.42
N ALA A 291 4.99 9.95 3.59
CA ALA A 291 5.40 8.56 3.77
C ALA A 291 4.49 7.60 2.96
N ASP A 292 5.00 6.39 2.70
CA ASP A 292 4.30 5.39 1.90
C ASP A 292 3.13 4.74 2.65
N MET A 293 3.28 4.66 3.97
CA MET A 293 2.31 4.17 4.95
C MET A 293 2.39 4.97 6.25
N LEU A 294 1.32 4.93 7.03
CA LEU A 294 1.26 5.52 8.37
C LEU A 294 1.23 4.41 9.41
N GLU A 295 1.71 4.68 10.62
CA GLU A 295 1.56 3.81 11.78
C GLU A 295 0.98 4.61 12.93
N PHE A 296 -0.08 4.08 13.55
CA PHE A 296 -0.58 4.59 14.82
C PHE A 296 -0.57 3.48 15.87
N GLY A 297 0.23 3.69 16.92
CA GLY A 297 0.35 2.83 18.08
C GLY A 297 -0.34 3.40 19.32
N ALA A 298 -0.90 2.52 20.14
CA ALA A 298 -1.34 2.91 21.48
C ALA A 298 -1.10 1.79 22.50
N VAL A 299 -0.77 2.18 23.73
CA VAL A 299 -0.86 1.28 24.88
C VAL A 299 -2.33 1.14 25.24
N CYS A 300 -2.90 -0.04 25.00
CA CYS A 300 -4.31 -0.34 25.28
C CYS A 300 -4.40 -1.12 26.60
N ALA A 301 -4.54 -0.38 27.71
CA ALA A 301 -4.75 -0.97 29.03
C ALA A 301 -6.18 -1.53 29.22
N ASP A 302 -7.12 -1.11 28.37
CA ASP A 302 -8.52 -1.53 28.38
C ASP A 302 -9.10 -1.62 26.96
N GLU A 303 -10.26 -2.27 26.84
CA GLU A 303 -10.98 -2.43 25.57
C GLU A 303 -11.53 -1.09 25.03
N GLU A 304 -11.73 -0.07 25.87
CA GLU A 304 -12.21 1.25 25.46
C GLU A 304 -11.16 2.00 24.64
N THR A 305 -9.90 1.95 25.09
CA THR A 305 -8.75 2.54 24.39
C THR A 305 -8.53 1.85 23.04
N LYS A 306 -8.62 0.52 23.02
CA LYS A 306 -8.52 -0.28 21.78
C LYS A 306 -9.65 0.05 20.81
N ALA A 307 -10.89 0.12 21.30
CA ALA A 307 -12.03 0.50 20.48
C ALA A 307 -11.90 1.92 19.92
N SER A 308 -11.35 2.86 20.68
CA SER A 308 -11.08 4.23 20.23
C SER A 308 -10.03 4.28 19.13
N LEU A 309 -8.96 3.47 19.25
CA LEU A 309 -7.95 3.30 18.21
C LEU A 309 -8.56 2.77 16.91
N ASP A 310 -9.29 1.64 17.00
CA ASP A 310 -9.92 1.00 15.84
C ASP A 310 -10.95 1.94 15.18
N ALA A 311 -11.76 2.64 15.96
CA ALA A 311 -12.75 3.59 15.45
C ALA A 311 -12.11 4.79 14.74
N GLY A 312 -11.02 5.32 15.28
CA GLY A 312 -10.30 6.44 14.66
C GLY A 312 -9.62 6.07 13.35
N ILE A 313 -8.98 4.89 13.29
CA ILE A 313 -8.42 4.34 12.05
C ILE A 313 -9.53 4.11 11.02
N ALA A 314 -10.66 3.52 11.42
CA ALA A 314 -11.79 3.31 10.53
C ALA A 314 -12.34 4.63 9.97
N ALA A 315 -12.49 5.66 10.81
CA ALA A 315 -12.93 6.99 10.40
C ALA A 315 -11.94 7.67 9.44
N PHE A 316 -10.64 7.48 9.66
CA PHE A 316 -9.59 7.93 8.74
C PHE A 316 -9.67 7.19 7.40
N LYS A 317 -9.72 5.85 7.41
CA LYS A 317 -9.79 5.00 6.21
C LYS A 317 -11.07 5.26 5.39
N ALA A 318 -12.18 5.64 6.02
CA ALA A 318 -13.39 6.05 5.31
C ALA A 318 -13.19 7.29 4.41
N LYS A 319 -12.26 8.19 4.78
CA LYS A 319 -11.86 9.35 3.97
C LYS A 319 -10.67 9.05 3.05
N TYR A 320 -9.71 8.26 3.53
CA TYR A 320 -8.42 8.00 2.89
C TYR A 320 -8.20 6.51 2.65
N ALA A 321 -9.13 5.86 1.95
CA ALA A 321 -9.11 4.40 1.78
C ALA A 321 -7.83 3.85 1.10
N ASP A 322 -7.15 4.68 0.30
CA ASP A 322 -5.90 4.31 -0.38
C ASP A 322 -4.65 4.44 0.50
N VAL A 323 -4.74 4.98 1.72
CA VAL A 323 -3.57 5.15 2.59
C VAL A 323 -3.43 3.92 3.47
N LEU A 324 -2.30 3.21 3.39
CA LEU A 324 -2.02 2.08 4.28
C LEU A 324 -1.73 2.59 5.69
N VAL A 325 -2.39 1.97 6.67
CA VAL A 325 -2.22 2.29 8.09
C VAL A 325 -1.86 1.02 8.85
N ILE A 326 -0.70 1.01 9.50
CA ILE A 326 -0.33 0.02 10.50
C ILE A 326 -0.99 0.43 11.81
N ARG A 327 -1.92 -0.39 12.30
CA ARG A 327 -2.40 -0.31 13.68
C ARG A 327 -1.42 -1.07 14.56
N SER A 328 -0.90 -0.42 15.61
CA SER A 328 -0.13 -1.08 16.66
C SER A 328 -0.88 -1.05 18.00
N VAL A 329 -1.15 -2.22 18.58
CA VAL A 329 -1.77 -2.36 19.90
C VAL A 329 -0.73 -2.91 20.86
N ILE A 330 -0.40 -2.13 21.89
CA ILE A 330 0.55 -2.53 22.92
C ILE A 330 -0.23 -2.93 24.17
N THR A 331 -0.09 -4.18 24.60
CA THR A 331 -0.76 -4.71 25.80
C THR A 331 0.04 -4.39 27.07
N ALA A 332 -0.61 -4.56 28.24
CA ALA A 332 0.00 -4.22 29.54
C ALA A 332 1.28 -5.02 29.87
N ASP A 333 1.48 -6.19 29.27
CA ASP A 333 2.70 -7.00 29.38
C ASP A 333 3.81 -6.58 28.39
N GLY A 334 3.58 -5.53 27.60
CA GLY A 334 4.51 -5.01 26.60
C GLY A 334 4.50 -5.76 25.27
N SER A 335 3.60 -6.74 25.08
CA SER A 335 3.42 -7.37 23.76
C SER A 335 2.83 -6.36 22.77
N GLU A 336 3.25 -6.43 21.51
CA GLU A 336 2.86 -5.48 20.47
C GLU A 336 2.27 -6.24 19.27
N GLU A 337 1.00 -5.98 18.98
CA GLU A 337 0.27 -6.58 17.85
C GLU A 337 0.10 -5.56 16.73
N LYS A 338 0.67 -5.86 15.56
CA LYS A 338 0.59 -4.99 14.38
C LYS A 338 -0.24 -5.60 13.27
N THR A 339 -1.13 -4.79 12.70
CA THR A 339 -1.97 -5.19 11.56
C THR A 339 -2.11 -4.03 10.58
N VAL A 340 -2.02 -4.33 9.29
CA VAL A 340 -2.12 -3.37 8.19
C VAL A 340 -3.59 -3.17 7.78
N PHE A 341 -4.00 -1.92 7.56
CA PHE A 341 -5.35 -1.49 7.16
C PHE A 341 -5.34 -0.61 5.91
#